data_AF-A0A3P1VF40-F1
#
_entry.id   AF-A0A3P1VF40-F1
#
_cell.length_a   1.000
_cell.length_b   1.000
_cell.length_c   1.000
_cell.angle_alpha   90.00
_cell.angle_beta   90.00
_cell.angle_gamma   90.00
#
_symmetry.space_group_name_H-M   'P 1'
#
loop_
_entity.id
_entity.type
_entity.pdbx_description
1 polymer ?
#
loop_
_entity_poly.entity_id
_entity_poly.type
_entity_poly.pdbx_seq_one_letter_code
_entity_poly.pdbx_strand_id
1 'polypeptide(L)'
;MHDYIDFYNFLQENNQKIFIEVEGRPESIDKFVREYSQNYSKISHYSEGICVLNPNVDKWGVEYRIYLNVIAGIPQYWNNKKYNNKKYRSNEFKYRIDDKGLVRYLFENGYRIGYN
;
A
#
# COMPACT_ATOMS: atom_id res chain seq x y z
N MET A 1 -16.25 -4.35 -4.56
CA MET A 1 -16.33 -4.94 -3.20
C MET A 1 -15.99 -6.43 -3.24
N HIS A 2 -16.55 -7.22 -4.16
CA HIS A 2 -16.14 -8.62 -4.36
C HIS A 2 -14.64 -8.78 -4.58
N ASP A 3 -14.05 -7.99 -5.50
CA ASP A 3 -12.60 -8.05 -5.76
C ASP A 3 -11.74 -7.74 -4.52
N TYR A 4 -12.23 -6.92 -3.60
CA TYR A 4 -11.48 -6.51 -2.39
C TYR A 4 -11.40 -7.67 -1.40
N ILE A 5 -12.52 -8.39 -1.26
CA ILE A 5 -12.61 -9.61 -0.44
C ILE A 5 -11.73 -10.71 -1.03
N ASP A 6 -11.77 -10.91 -2.36
CA ASP A 6 -10.95 -11.94 -3.00
C ASP A 6 -9.45 -11.67 -2.84
N PHE A 7 -9.03 -10.40 -2.92
CA PHE A 7 -7.64 -10.04 -2.65
C PHE A 7 -7.26 -10.33 -1.20
N TYR A 8 -8.11 -9.94 -0.27
CA TYR A 8 -7.88 -10.19 1.15
C TYR A 8 -7.78 -11.70 1.45
N ASN A 9 -8.67 -12.52 0.89
CA ASN A 9 -8.61 -13.97 1.03
C ASN A 9 -7.31 -14.53 0.43
N PHE A 10 -6.90 -14.06 -0.75
CA PHE A 10 -5.61 -14.42 -1.34
C PHE A 10 -4.43 -14.13 -0.39
N LEU A 11 -4.43 -12.98 0.30
CA LEU A 11 -3.39 -12.65 1.28
C LEU A 11 -3.39 -13.64 2.45
N GLN A 12 -4.58 -13.92 3.01
CA GLN A 12 -4.73 -14.80 4.19
C GLN A 12 -4.35 -16.25 3.88
N GLU A 13 -4.89 -16.81 2.79
CA GLU A 13 -4.71 -18.22 2.43
C GLU A 13 -3.26 -18.56 2.08
N ASN A 14 -2.51 -17.59 1.55
CA ASN A 14 -1.12 -17.81 1.16
C ASN A 14 -0.11 -17.26 2.17
N ASN A 15 -0.58 -16.79 3.34
CA ASN A 15 0.23 -16.14 4.37
C ASN A 15 1.19 -15.09 3.76
N GLN A 16 0.64 -14.24 2.88
CA GLN A 16 1.41 -13.31 2.07
C GLN A 16 2.11 -12.30 2.97
N LYS A 17 3.40 -12.10 2.71
CA LYS A 17 4.15 -10.97 3.27
C LYS A 17 4.03 -9.82 2.30
N ILE A 18 3.46 -8.70 2.78
CA ILE A 18 3.26 -7.52 1.95
C ILE A 18 3.88 -6.29 2.60
N PHE A 19 4.11 -5.27 1.79
CA PHE A 19 4.51 -3.97 2.27
C PHE A 19 3.57 -2.90 1.73
N ILE A 20 3.04 -2.05 2.63
CA ILE A 20 2.13 -0.97 2.26
C ILE A 20 2.87 0.36 2.37
N GLU A 21 2.90 1.10 1.26
CA GLU A 21 3.48 2.44 1.18
C GLU A 21 2.39 3.47 0.85
N VAL A 22 2.58 4.67 1.38
CA VAL A 22 1.96 5.88 0.85
C VAL A 22 3.02 6.87 0.38
N GLU A 23 2.75 7.53 -0.73
CA GLU A 23 3.65 8.51 -1.33
C GLU A 23 2.90 9.80 -1.65
N GLY A 24 3.48 10.95 -1.27
CA GLY A 24 2.84 12.24 -1.49
C GLY A 24 3.72 13.42 -1.15
N ARG A 25 3.25 14.64 -1.46
CA ARG A 25 3.86 15.88 -1.01
C ARG A 25 3.79 16.01 0.52
N PRO A 26 4.68 16.79 1.17
CA PRO A 26 4.70 16.96 2.62
C PRO A 26 3.31 17.26 3.21
N GLU A 27 2.61 18.25 2.68
CA GLU A 27 1.26 18.65 3.13
C GLU A 27 0.21 17.51 3.06
N SER A 28 0.32 16.65 2.05
CA SER A 28 -0.61 15.54 1.84
C SER A 28 -0.29 14.38 2.78
N ILE A 29 1.00 14.16 3.05
CA ILE A 29 1.47 13.19 4.03
C ILE A 29 1.17 13.67 5.45
N ASP A 30 1.32 14.96 5.78
CA ASP A 30 0.92 15.55 7.07
C ASP A 30 -0.54 15.24 7.38
N LYS A 31 -1.41 15.49 6.40
CA LYS A 31 -2.83 15.17 6.50
C LYS A 31 -3.06 13.67 6.68
N PHE A 32 -2.42 12.85 5.86
CA PHE A 32 -2.53 11.40 5.95
C PHE A 32 -2.07 10.86 7.31
N VAL A 33 -0.89 11.23 7.80
CA VAL A 33 -0.30 10.78 9.06
C VAL A 33 -1.22 11.12 10.23
N ARG A 34 -1.80 12.33 10.24
CA ARG A 34 -2.75 12.75 11.27
C ARG A 34 -4.02 11.91 11.25
N GLU A 35 -4.66 11.78 10.08
CA GLU A 35 -5.90 11.01 9.94
C GLU A 35 -5.68 9.51 10.22
N TYR A 36 -4.58 8.96 9.72
CA TYR A 36 -4.23 7.56 9.93
C TYR A 36 -3.97 7.26 11.41
N SER A 37 -3.16 8.08 12.08
CA SER A 37 -2.82 7.88 13.50
C SER A 37 -3.99 8.08 14.46
N GLN A 38 -5.06 8.74 14.02
CA GLN A 38 -6.30 8.87 14.79
C GLN A 38 -7.15 7.59 14.75
N ASN A 39 -7.07 6.82 13.67
CA ASN A 39 -7.95 5.67 13.42
C ASN A 39 -7.25 4.31 13.54
N TYR A 40 -5.92 4.29 13.38
CA TYR A 40 -5.12 3.06 13.29
C TYR A 40 -3.90 3.13 14.24
N SER A 41 -2.69 2.82 13.75
CA SER A 41 -1.45 2.92 14.52
C SER A 41 -0.83 4.31 14.41
N LYS A 42 -0.14 4.74 15.47
CA LYS A 42 0.61 6.00 15.47
C LYS A 42 1.82 5.90 14.53
N ILE A 43 1.88 6.81 13.57
CA ILE A 43 2.98 6.90 12.59
C ILE A 43 3.49 8.34 12.48
N SER A 44 4.60 8.53 11.77
CA SER A 44 5.21 9.83 11.47
C SER A 44 5.73 9.86 10.03
N HIS A 45 6.24 11.02 9.59
CA HIS A 45 6.91 11.18 8.29
C HIS A 45 8.10 10.24 8.07
N TYR A 46 8.67 9.70 9.15
CA TYR A 46 9.85 8.82 9.12
C TYR A 46 9.48 7.35 9.29
N SER A 47 8.20 7.03 9.47
CA SER A 47 7.75 5.65 9.59
C SER A 47 8.00 4.90 8.28
N GLU A 48 8.36 3.61 8.39
CA GLU A 48 8.48 2.75 7.21
C GLU A 48 7.17 2.74 6.43
N GLY A 49 7.26 2.91 5.12
CA GLY A 49 6.08 2.99 4.25
C GLY A 49 5.55 4.40 4.06
N ILE A 50 6.20 5.42 4.61
CA ILE A 50 5.95 6.82 4.27
C ILE A 50 7.03 7.33 3.31
N CYS A 51 6.62 7.68 2.09
CA CYS A 51 7.48 8.31 1.09
C CYS A 51 7.07 9.78 0.90
N VAL A 52 7.87 10.68 1.48
CA VAL A 52 7.66 12.13 1.31
C VAL A 52 8.41 12.59 0.07
N LEU A 53 7.66 13.12 -0.90
CA LEU A 53 8.22 13.68 -2.12
C LEU A 53 8.72 15.11 -1.92
N ASN A 54 9.53 15.59 -2.88
CA ASN A 54 9.87 17.00 -2.95
C ASN A 54 8.59 17.85 -3.06
N PRO A 55 8.47 18.99 -2.36
CA PRO A 55 7.27 19.82 -2.37
C PRO A 55 6.90 20.36 -3.77
N ASN A 56 7.86 20.46 -4.69
CA ASN A 56 7.67 21.05 -6.01
C ASN A 56 7.22 20.05 -7.09
N VAL A 57 6.95 18.78 -6.74
CA VAL A 57 6.43 17.81 -7.71
C VAL A 57 4.96 18.12 -8.05
N ASP A 58 4.60 17.93 -9.31
CA ASP A 58 3.21 18.01 -9.76
C ASP A 58 2.45 16.74 -9.33
N LYS A 59 1.89 16.78 -8.12
CA LYS A 59 1.11 15.69 -7.51
C LYS A 59 0.05 16.28 -6.60
N TRP A 60 -1.18 15.81 -6.75
CA TRP A 60 -2.36 16.42 -6.11
C TRP A 60 -2.83 15.68 -4.86
N GLY A 61 -2.23 14.54 -4.52
CA GLY A 61 -2.64 13.75 -3.36
C GLY A 61 -1.68 12.63 -2.99
N VAL A 62 -2.17 11.77 -2.10
CA VAL A 62 -1.44 10.58 -1.63
C VAL A 62 -1.76 9.39 -2.53
N GLU A 63 -0.72 8.81 -3.11
CA GLU A 63 -0.77 7.51 -3.75
C GLU A 63 -0.57 6.40 -2.72
N TYR A 64 -1.30 5.30 -2.89
CA TYR A 64 -1.25 4.15 -2.00
C TYR A 64 -0.79 2.95 -2.81
N ARG A 65 0.18 2.21 -2.27
CA ARG A 65 0.84 1.11 -2.97
C ARG A 65 0.95 -0.10 -2.07
N ILE A 66 0.64 -1.26 -2.63
CA ILE A 66 0.85 -2.57 -2.01
C ILE A 66 1.94 -3.27 -2.79
N TYR A 67 3.00 -3.69 -2.11
CA TYR A 67 4.11 -4.43 -2.67
C TYR A 67 3.98 -5.90 -2.30
N LEU A 68 4.15 -6.78 -3.30
CA LEU A 68 3.95 -8.23 -3.21
C LEU A 68 5.21 -8.95 -3.66
N ASN A 69 5.59 -10.03 -2.95
CA ASN A 69 6.71 -10.88 -3.32
C ASN A 69 6.29 -11.99 -4.31
N VAL A 70 5.09 -12.56 -4.14
CA VAL A 70 4.55 -13.67 -4.93
C VAL A 70 3.13 -13.32 -5.40
N ILE A 71 2.74 -13.85 -6.55
CA ILE A 71 1.42 -13.62 -7.17
C ILE A 71 0.74 -14.93 -7.62
N ALA A 72 1.29 -16.08 -7.24
CA ALA A 72 0.64 -17.36 -7.48
C ALA A 72 -0.72 -17.37 -6.76
N GLY A 73 -1.80 -17.64 -7.49
CA GLY A 73 -3.16 -17.62 -6.93
C GLY A 73 -3.78 -16.23 -6.77
N ILE A 74 -3.13 -15.15 -7.24
CA ILE A 74 -3.73 -13.81 -7.20
C ILE A 74 -5.03 -13.78 -8.04
N PRO A 75 -6.12 -13.14 -7.57
CA PRO A 75 -7.35 -13.05 -8.36
C PRO A 75 -7.12 -12.32 -9.68
N GLN A 76 -7.80 -12.77 -10.75
CA GLN A 76 -7.53 -12.31 -12.11
C GLN A 76 -7.69 -10.80 -12.29
N TYR A 77 -8.65 -10.19 -11.59
CA TYR A 77 -8.82 -8.73 -11.58
C TYR A 77 -7.54 -8.00 -11.14
N TRP A 78 -6.92 -8.45 -10.05
CA TRP A 78 -5.69 -7.87 -9.51
C TRP A 78 -4.46 -8.29 -10.32
N ASN A 79 -4.48 -9.48 -10.88
CA ASN A 79 -3.45 -9.95 -11.80
C ASN A 79 -3.29 -9.00 -13.00
N ASN A 80 -4.40 -8.46 -13.50
CA ASN A 80 -4.42 -7.52 -14.63
C ASN A 80 -4.03 -6.09 -14.24
N LYS A 81 -4.10 -5.75 -12.94
CA LYS A 81 -3.79 -4.41 -12.41
C LYS A 81 -2.40 -4.29 -11.78
N LYS A 82 -1.71 -5.42 -11.57
CA LYS A 82 -0.37 -5.42 -10.98
C LYS A 82 0.66 -4.84 -11.95
N TYR A 83 1.68 -4.24 -11.37
CA TYR A 83 2.90 -3.81 -12.03
C TYR A 83 4.07 -4.67 -11.60
N ASN A 84 5.06 -4.82 -12.47
CA ASN A 84 6.38 -5.31 -12.06
C ASN A 84 7.10 -4.18 -11.30
N ASN A 85 7.52 -4.46 -10.07
CA ASN A 85 8.29 -3.51 -9.28
C ASN A 85 9.78 -3.65 -9.60
N LYS A 86 10.40 -2.56 -10.09
CA LYS A 86 11.82 -2.48 -10.42
C LYS A 86 12.59 -1.46 -9.59
N LYS A 87 11.91 -0.81 -8.63
CA LYS A 87 12.46 0.31 -7.87
C LYS A 87 12.50 -0.03 -6.38
N TYR A 88 11.66 0.62 -5.59
CA TYR A 88 11.65 0.56 -4.14
C TYR A 88 11.46 -0.88 -3.63
N ARG A 89 12.38 -1.35 -2.79
CA ARG A 89 12.41 -2.73 -2.23
C ARG A 89 12.23 -3.85 -3.26
N SER A 90 12.63 -3.61 -4.52
CA SER A 90 12.45 -4.57 -5.62
C SER A 90 13.29 -5.86 -5.48
N ASN A 91 14.25 -5.89 -4.57
CA ASN A 91 14.94 -7.11 -4.16
C ASN A 91 14.01 -8.06 -3.38
N GLU A 92 13.06 -7.53 -2.63
CA GLU A 92 12.13 -8.29 -1.77
C GLU A 92 10.73 -8.43 -2.40
N PHE A 93 10.19 -7.33 -2.94
CA PHE A 93 8.86 -7.29 -3.52
C PHE A 93 8.92 -7.08 -5.03
N LYS A 94 8.62 -8.12 -5.79
CA LYS A 94 8.73 -8.13 -7.26
C LYS A 94 7.54 -7.49 -7.97
N TYR A 95 6.41 -7.33 -7.27
CA TYR A 95 5.17 -6.82 -7.84
C TYR A 95 4.59 -5.70 -6.98
N ARG A 96 3.75 -4.86 -7.60
CA ARG A 96 3.07 -3.76 -6.91
C ARG A 96 1.64 -3.57 -7.45
N ILE A 97 0.73 -3.15 -6.59
CA ILE A 97 -0.61 -2.69 -6.95
C ILE A 97 -0.81 -1.30 -6.38
N ASP A 98 -1.35 -0.40 -7.21
CA ASP A 98 -1.57 1.01 -6.85
C ASP A 98 -3.08 1.25 -6.82
N ASP A 99 -3.70 1.06 -5.65
CA ASP A 99 -5.15 1.23 -5.48
C ASP A 99 -5.50 1.73 -4.07
N LYS A 100 -5.97 2.97 -3.98
CA LYS A 100 -6.34 3.61 -2.71
C LYS A 100 -7.53 2.94 -2.02
N GLY A 101 -8.49 2.43 -2.78
CA GLY A 101 -9.68 1.78 -2.22
C GLY A 101 -9.31 0.46 -1.57
N LEU A 102 -8.49 -0.35 -2.25
CA LEU A 102 -7.98 -1.61 -1.72
C LEU A 102 -7.14 -1.39 -0.47
N VAL A 103 -6.20 -0.43 -0.46
CA VAL A 103 -5.35 -0.20 0.72
C VAL A 103 -6.17 0.23 1.94
N ARG A 104 -7.19 1.08 1.74
CA ARG A 104 -8.11 1.47 2.82
C ARG A 104 -8.89 0.27 3.36
N TYR A 105 -9.40 -0.57 2.47
CA TYR A 105 -10.06 -1.81 2.86
C TYR A 105 -9.13 -2.72 3.68
N LEU A 106 -7.85 -2.84 3.31
CA LEU A 106 -6.88 -3.60 4.10
C LEU A 106 -6.66 -2.99 5.50
N PHE A 107 -6.62 -1.66 5.63
CA PHE A 107 -6.51 -1.01 6.94
C PHE A 107 -7.68 -1.33 7.88
N GLU A 108 -8.90 -1.31 7.34
CA GLU A 108 -10.12 -1.71 8.05
C GLU A 108 -10.08 -3.18 8.50
N ASN A 109 -9.32 -4.03 7.78
CA ASN A 109 -9.15 -5.45 8.05
C ASN A 109 -7.81 -5.79 8.73
N GLY A 110 -7.23 -4.83 9.48
CA GLY A 110 -6.11 -5.08 10.38
C GLY A 110 -4.71 -4.85 9.82
N TYR A 111 -4.55 -4.63 8.51
CA TYR A 111 -3.26 -4.31 7.92
C TYR A 111 -2.83 -2.87 8.24
N ARG A 112 -1.54 -2.59 8.22
CA ARG A 112 -0.96 -1.30 8.60
C ARG A 112 0.07 -0.81 7.57
N ILE A 113 0.43 0.46 7.66
CA ILE A 113 1.53 1.04 6.88
C ILE A 113 2.84 0.29 7.22
N GLY A 114 3.66 0.03 6.20
CA GLY A 114 4.90 -0.75 6.33
C GLY A 114 4.69 -2.25 6.12
N TYR A 115 5.47 -3.06 6.83
CA TYR A 115 5.42 -4.53 6.75
C TYR A 115 4.16 -5.11 7.38
N ASN A 116 3.60 -6.11 6.73
CA ASN A 116 2.50 -6.94 7.22
C ASN A 116 2.79 -8.42 6.97
#